data_AF-A0A3P1AT11-F1
#
_entry.id   AF-A0A3P1AT11-F1
#
_cell.length_a   1.000
_cell.length_b   1.000
_cell.length_c   1.000
_cell.angle_alpha   90.00
_cell.angle_beta   90.00
_cell.angle_gamma   90.00
#
_symmetry.space_group_name_H-M   'P 1'
#
loop_
_entity.id
_entity.type
_entity.pdbx_description
1 polymer ?
#
loop_
_entity_poly.entity_id
_entity_poly.type
_entity_poly.pdbx_seq_one_letter_code
_entity_poly.pdbx_strand_id
1 'polypeptide(L)' 'MKVYKIIAYIYLLFGLFFIYQAYIAYSINENYIINLAFAGMAIFMFIFRLRSFNRQPQNKK' A
#
# COMPACT_ATOMS: atom_id res chain seq x y z
N MET A 1 -20.56 -4.39 5.21
CA MET A 1 -19.70 -5.45 4.64
C MET A 1 -18.92 -5.11 3.36
N LYS A 2 -19.03 -3.90 2.75
CA LYS A 2 -18.40 -3.60 1.44
C LYS A 2 -17.28 -2.54 1.48
N VAL A 3 -17.30 -1.62 2.45
CA VAL A 3 -16.37 -0.48 2.53
C VAL A 3 -14.92 -0.92 2.79
N TYR A 4 -14.72 -2.01 3.54
CA TYR A 4 -13.37 -2.48 3.91
C TYR A 4 -12.59 -3.05 2.71
N LYS A 5 -13.28 -3.63 1.72
CA LYS A 5 -12.67 -4.09 0.46
C LYS A 5 -12.26 -2.91 -0.43
N ILE A 6 -13.08 -1.86 -0.47
CA ILE A 6 -12.78 -0.61 -1.19
C ILE A 6 -11.52 0.05 -0.62
N ILE A 7 -11.43 0.15 0.70
CA ILE A 7 -10.25 0.69 1.39
C ILE A 7 -9.00 -0.13 1.05
N ALA A 8 -9.09 -1.46 0.98
CA ALA A 8 -7.96 -2.32 0.59
C ALA A 8 -7.50 -2.05 -0.86
N TYR A 9 -8.43 -1.87 -1.80
CA TYR A 9 -8.11 -1.50 -3.18
C TYR A 9 -7.48 -0.12 -3.29
N ILE A 10 -7.94 0.85 -2.49
CA ILE A 10 -7.37 2.19 -2.41
C ILE A 10 -5.90 2.12 -1.97
N TYR A 11 -5.57 1.32 -0.95
CA TYR A 11 -4.17 1.11 -0.53
C TYR A 11 -3.29 0.51 -1.64
N LEU A 12 -3.84 -0.41 -2.43
CA LEU A 12 -3.13 -1.01 -3.58
C LEU A 12 -2.84 0.07 -4.65
N LEU A 13 -3.84 0.91 -4.93
CA LEU A 13 -3.75 1.99 -5.90
C LEU A 13 -2.73 3.05 -5.47
N PHE A 14 -2.73 3.42 -4.17
CA PHE A 14 -1.69 4.27 -3.59
C PHE A 14 -0.31 3.63 -3.62
N GLY A 15 -0.20 2.33 -3.35
CA GLY A 15 1.07 1.60 -3.45
C GLY A 15 1.68 1.70 -4.86
N LEU A 16 0.88 1.43 -5.90
CA LEU A 16 1.33 1.61 -7.29
C LEU A 16 1.71 3.06 -7.59
N PHE A 17 0.92 4.03 -7.12
CA PHE A 17 1.19 5.45 -7.34
C PHE A 17 2.53 5.88 -6.73
N PHE A 18 2.82 5.47 -5.49
CA PHE A 18 4.09 5.78 -4.82
C PHE A 18 5.29 5.10 -5.47
N ILE A 19 5.14 3.87 -5.97
CA ILE A 19 6.20 3.19 -6.76
C ILE A 19 6.49 3.97 -8.04
N TYR A 20 5.45 4.40 -8.76
CA TYR A 20 5.59 5.20 -9.98
C TYR A 20 6.27 6.54 -9.70
N GLN A 21 5.86 7.24 -8.64
CA GLN A 21 6.48 8.49 -8.21
C GLN A 21 7.95 8.30 -7.79
N ALA A 22 8.29 7.19 -7.12
CA ALA A 22 9.67 6.86 -6.77
C ALA A 22 10.51 6.58 -8.02
N TYR A 23 9.95 5.90 -9.02
CA TYR A 23 10.61 5.63 -10.29
C TYR A 23 10.88 6.91 -11.09
N ILE A 24 9.92 7.84 -11.14
CA ILE A 24 10.12 9.16 -11.75
C ILE A 24 11.22 9.92 -11.00
N ALA A 25 11.16 10.02 -9.67
CA ALA A 25 12.17 10.72 -8.88
C ALA A 25 13.58 10.13 -9.08
N TYR A 26 13.68 8.81 -9.20
CA TYR A 26 14.93 8.12 -9.54
C TYR A 26 15.45 8.53 -10.93
N SER A 27 14.56 8.66 -11.91
CA SER A 27 14.93 9.08 -13.27
C SER A 27 15.41 10.53 -13.35
N ILE A 28 15.03 11.39 -12.42
CA ILE A 28 15.39 12.82 -12.42
C ILE A 28 16.61 13.11 -11.52
N ASN A 29 17.23 12.07 -10.91
CA ASN A 29 18.31 12.21 -9.89
C ASN A 29 17.92 13.11 -8.70
N GLU A 30 16.62 13.25 -8.43
CA GLU A 30 16.15 13.89 -7.21
C GLU A 30 16.23 12.92 -6.03
N ASN A 31 16.04 13.45 -4.82
CA ASN A 31 16.05 12.65 -3.59
C ASN A 31 14.88 11.64 -3.56
N TYR A 32 15.10 10.49 -4.19
CA TYR A 32 14.13 9.40 -4.30
C TYR A 32 14.02 8.56 -3.02
N ILE A 33 14.94 8.74 -2.05
CA ILE A 33 15.01 7.98 -0.80
C ILE A 33 13.69 8.08 -0.02
N ILE A 34 13.11 9.29 0.06
CA ILE A 34 11.86 9.53 0.77
C ILE A 34 10.69 8.84 0.05
N ASN A 35 10.60 8.99 -1.28
CA ASN A 35 9.54 8.36 -2.07
C ASN A 35 9.65 6.82 -2.02
N LEU A 36 10.87 6.29 -2.03
CA LEU A 36 11.14 4.85 -1.89
C LEU A 36 10.75 4.34 -0.49
N ALA A 37 11.06 5.09 0.56
CA ALA A 37 10.66 4.78 1.92
C ALA A 37 9.12 4.78 2.05
N PHE A 38 8.43 5.78 1.51
CA PHE A 38 6.97 5.84 1.48
C PHE A 38 6.36 4.71 0.64
N ALA A 39 6.95 4.37 -0.51
CA ALA A 39 6.53 3.24 -1.34
C ALA A 39 6.66 1.91 -0.58
N GLY A 40 7.81 1.67 0.06
CA GLY A 40 8.05 0.49 0.90
C GLY A 40 7.06 0.42 2.08
N MET A 41 6.81 1.56 2.75
CA MET A 41 5.88 1.65 3.87
C MET A 41 4.42 1.43 3.43
N ALA A 42 4.02 1.92 2.25
CA ALA A 42 2.70 1.67 1.66
C ALA A 42 2.50 0.19 1.30
N ILE A 43 3.51 -0.46 0.71
CA ILE A 43 3.48 -1.90 0.42
C ILE A 43 3.43 -2.70 1.73
N PHE A 44 4.22 -2.32 2.73
CA PHE A 44 4.19 -2.94 4.06
C PHE A 44 2.80 -2.84 4.69
N MET A 45 2.19 -1.65 4.68
CA MET A 45 0.83 -1.45 5.19
C MET A 45 -0.20 -2.28 4.40
N PHE A 46 -0.05 -2.39 3.08
CA PHE A 46 -0.92 -3.23 2.25
C PHE A 46 -0.81 -4.72 2.63
N ILE A 47 0.41 -5.26 2.75
CA ILE A 47 0.64 -6.66 3.15
C ILE A 47 0.13 -6.89 4.58
N PHE A 48 0.40 -5.97 5.50
CA PHE A 48 -0.06 -6.07 6.89
C PHE A 48 -1.58 -6.05 6.98
N ARG A 49 -2.24 -5.21 6.17
CA ARG A 49 -3.70 -5.14 6.06
C ARG A 49 -4.28 -6.40 5.43
N LEU A 50 -3.66 -6.94 4.37
CA LEU A 50 -4.07 -8.19 3.72
C LEU A 50 -3.96 -9.37 4.69
N ARG A 51 -2.85 -9.45 5.43
CA ARG A 51 -2.61 -10.49 6.45
C ARG A 51 -3.56 -10.34 7.65
N SER A 52 -3.89 -9.11 8.04
CA SER A 52 -4.89 -8.82 9.08
C SER A 52 -6.31 -9.22 8.64
N PHE A 53 -6.63 -9.09 7.35
CA PHE A 53 -7.91 -9.53 6.79
C PHE A 53 -8.09 -11.05 6.86
N ASN A 54 -7.04 -11.82 6.57
CA ASN A 54 -7.05 -13.29 6.70
C ASN A 54 -7.07 -13.79 8.16
N ARG A 55 -6.82 -12.92 9.14
CA ARG A 55 -6.82 -13.24 10.57
C ARG A 55 -8.11 -12.85 11.28
N GLN A 56 -9.07 -12.22 10.62
CA GLN A 56 -10.42 -12.10 11.19
C GLN A 56 -11.06 -13.48 11.14
N PRO A 57 -11.29 -14.15 12.29
CA PRO A 57 -12.13 -15.33 12.29
C PRO A 57 -13.48 -14.89 11.72
N GLN A 58 -13.97 -15.62 10.72
CA GLN A 58 -15.34 -15.63 10.23
C GLN A 58 -16.29 -16.12 11.32
N ASN A 59 -16.22 -15.54 12.52
CA ASN A 59 -17.08 -15.85 13.63
C ASN A 59 -17.76 -14.58 14.10
N LYS A 60 -18.80 -14.17 13.37
CA LYS A 60 -19.98 -13.58 13.98
C LYS A 60 -21.20 -14.15 13.26
N LYS A 61 -21.77 -15.16 13.94
CA LYS A 61 -23.20 -15.53 14.08
C LYS A 61 -24.11 -15.33 12.89
#